data_AF-A0A0F9D2B0-F1
#
_entry.id   AF-A0A0F9D2B0-F1
#
_cell.length_a   1.000
_cell.length_b   1.000
_cell.length_c   1.000
_cell.angle_alpha   90.00
_cell.angle_beta   90.00
_cell.angle_gamma   90.00
#
_symmetry.space_group_name_H-M   'P 1'
#
loop_
_entity.id
_entity.type
_entity.pdbx_description
1 polymer ?
#
loop_
_entity_poly.entity_id
_entity_poly.type
_entity_poly.pdbx_seq_one_letter_code
_entity_poly.pdbx_strand_id
1 'polypeptide(L)'
;IWGRIISSFGHQVEPQGERRLGFWSYLPDRLWRAGKRYVVPATVAILAIVITLIMYSKQESDELTAAVRKCHKEYITNKIIPSIESVSPGEVSRYFSGKFTFPVVLSEIPDIKSHHIRLFGGKVCHLNGVSTAYIMYHCCNTPVSVFILSIKDAEDFSDIKQYLEGDKILFRKTEGINFVATPANKDTFICVVADHDVELLRWMANNFTKT
;
A
#
# COMPACT_ATOMS: atom_id res chain seq x y z
N ILE A 1 -11.12 107.17 36.02
CA ILE A 1 -9.85 106.42 36.16
C ILE A 1 -9.82 105.45 34.97
N TRP A 2 -9.11 105.84 33.89
CA TRP A 2 -7.95 105.15 33.28
C TRP A 2 -8.25 103.71 32.82
N GLY A 3 -7.91 103.22 31.63
CA GLY A 3 -7.03 103.71 30.57
C GLY A 3 -6.60 102.51 29.72
N ARG A 4 -7.14 102.43 28.50
CA ARG A 4 -6.49 102.10 27.22
C ARG A 4 -5.37 101.01 27.13
N ILE A 5 -5.57 100.13 26.14
CA ILE A 5 -4.61 99.42 25.23
C ILE A 5 -3.85 98.15 25.73
N ILE A 6 -3.82 97.14 24.85
CA ILE A 6 -2.67 96.34 24.34
C ILE A 6 -2.87 94.80 24.40
N SER A 7 -2.75 94.23 23.21
CA SER A 7 -2.54 92.84 22.79
C SER A 7 -1.37 92.11 23.47
N SER A 8 -1.47 90.80 23.71
CA SER A 8 -0.28 89.95 23.92
C SER A 8 -0.55 88.45 23.74
N PHE A 9 0.44 87.83 23.08
CA PHE A 9 0.74 86.42 22.80
C PHE A 9 0.61 85.38 23.94
N GLY A 10 0.38 84.12 23.53
CA GLY A 10 1.19 82.95 23.95
C GLY A 10 0.55 81.89 24.87
N HIS A 11 0.37 80.64 24.38
CA HIS A 11 1.04 79.39 24.85
C HIS A 11 0.31 78.07 24.44
N GLN A 12 1.15 77.08 24.07
CA GLN A 12 1.02 75.61 23.97
C GLN A 12 -0.14 74.87 24.67
N VAL A 13 -0.59 73.73 24.09
CA VAL A 13 -0.43 72.34 24.66
C VAL A 13 -0.49 71.28 23.51
N GLU A 14 0.38 70.25 23.58
CA GLU A 14 0.41 69.00 22.79
C GLU A 14 -0.91 68.18 22.85
N PRO A 15 -1.06 67.17 21.95
CA PRO A 15 -1.03 65.81 22.52
C PRO A 15 -0.07 64.87 21.81
N GLN A 16 0.70 64.16 22.64
CA GLN A 16 1.41 62.93 22.33
C GLN A 16 0.46 61.81 21.92
N GLY A 17 0.99 60.92 21.07
CA GLY A 17 0.83 59.48 21.26
C GLY A 17 -0.11 58.76 20.30
N GLU A 18 0.45 58.18 19.23
CA GLU A 18 0.46 56.71 19.08
C GLU A 18 1.35 56.30 17.90
N ARG A 19 2.51 55.71 18.22
CA ARG A 19 3.39 55.06 17.26
C ARG A 19 2.80 53.71 16.89
N ARG A 20 2.23 53.57 15.69
CA ARG A 20 2.12 52.26 15.04
C ARG A 20 3.45 51.92 14.38
N LEU A 21 4.21 51.04 15.03
CA LEU A 21 5.44 50.45 14.51
C LEU A 21 5.11 49.56 13.30
N GLY A 22 5.20 50.13 12.10
CA GLY A 22 5.26 49.39 10.84
C GLY A 22 6.64 48.76 10.67
N PHE A 23 6.79 47.50 11.10
CA PHE A 23 8.04 46.73 11.05
C PHE A 23 8.44 46.25 9.64
N TRP A 24 7.81 46.76 8.58
CA TRP A 24 7.86 46.13 7.23
C TRP A 24 8.53 46.95 6.13
N SER A 25 9.27 48.02 6.44
CA SER A 25 9.77 48.94 5.40
C SER A 25 11.30 49.07 5.31
N TYR A 26 12.06 47.99 5.53
CA TYR A 26 13.50 47.99 5.25
C TYR A 26 13.99 46.63 4.73
N LEU A 27 13.63 46.29 3.50
CA LEU A 27 14.43 45.38 2.68
C LEU A 27 14.74 46.09 1.35
N PRO A 28 16.01 46.27 0.97
CA PRO A 28 16.37 47.05 -0.21
C PRO A 28 15.88 46.37 -1.50
N ASP A 29 15.18 47.11 -2.36
CA ASP A 29 14.64 46.65 -3.67
C ASP A 29 15.68 46.02 -4.61
N ARG A 30 16.99 46.23 -4.35
CA ARG A 30 18.08 45.58 -5.08
C ARG A 30 18.25 44.09 -4.75
N LEU A 31 18.00 43.69 -3.50
CA LEU A 31 18.05 42.28 -3.09
C LEU A 31 16.85 41.49 -3.62
N TRP A 32 15.71 42.13 -3.88
CA TRP A 32 14.53 41.46 -4.45
C TRP A 32 14.73 41.07 -5.93
N ARG A 33 15.43 41.89 -6.71
CA ARG A 33 15.77 41.58 -8.12
C ARG A 33 16.92 40.58 -8.26
N ALA A 34 17.91 40.63 -7.39
CA ALA A 34 19.00 39.64 -7.36
C ALA A 34 18.53 38.29 -6.74
N GLY A 35 17.69 38.35 -5.71
CA GLY A 35 17.09 37.20 -5.05
C GLY A 35 16.16 36.42 -5.98
N LYS A 36 15.34 37.08 -6.80
CA LYS A 36 14.49 36.39 -7.79
C LYS A 36 15.25 35.46 -8.74
N ARG A 37 16.50 35.78 -9.09
CA ARG A 37 17.33 34.94 -9.99
C ARG A 37 17.71 33.59 -9.37
N TYR A 38 17.80 33.50 -8.05
CA TYR A 38 18.21 32.29 -7.34
C TYR A 38 17.07 31.64 -6.53
N VAL A 39 16.07 32.42 -6.10
CA VAL A 39 14.89 31.94 -5.36
C VAL A 39 14.01 31.09 -6.27
N VAL A 40 13.85 31.45 -7.55
CA VAL A 40 13.06 30.65 -8.51
C VAL A 40 13.69 29.28 -8.78
N PRO A 41 14.97 29.16 -9.17
CA PRO A 41 15.57 27.84 -9.35
C PRO A 41 15.69 27.03 -8.05
N ALA A 42 15.95 27.67 -6.91
CA ALA A 42 16.01 26.97 -5.62
C ALA A 42 14.64 26.40 -5.21
N THR A 43 13.55 27.15 -5.40
CA THR A 43 12.19 26.66 -5.11
C THR A 43 11.77 25.53 -6.04
N VAL A 44 12.12 25.60 -7.33
CA VAL A 44 11.88 24.51 -8.29
C VAL A 44 12.68 23.25 -7.92
N ALA A 45 13.94 23.39 -7.51
CA ALA A 45 14.78 22.25 -7.11
C ALA A 45 14.22 21.57 -5.84
N ILE A 46 13.81 22.35 -4.84
CA ILE A 46 13.18 21.80 -3.63
C ILE A 46 11.86 21.09 -3.99
N LEU A 47 11.03 21.69 -4.86
CA LEU A 47 9.79 21.07 -5.31
C LEU A 47 10.06 19.75 -6.04
N ALA A 48 11.08 19.71 -6.92
CA ALA A 48 11.48 18.50 -7.63
C ALA A 48 11.99 17.42 -6.67
N ILE A 49 12.78 17.78 -5.66
CA ILE A 49 13.25 16.85 -4.62
C ILE A 49 12.07 16.30 -3.82
N VAL A 50 11.13 17.14 -3.41
CA VAL A 50 9.92 16.73 -2.68
C VAL A 50 9.05 15.82 -3.53
N ILE A 51 8.82 16.15 -4.80
CA ILE A 51 8.06 15.30 -5.74
C ILE A 51 8.79 13.96 -5.94
N THR A 52 10.11 13.98 -6.09
CA THR A 52 10.92 12.76 -6.24
C THR A 52 10.84 11.90 -4.99
N LEU A 53 10.93 12.49 -3.79
CA LEU A 53 10.74 11.81 -2.50
C LEU A 53 9.33 11.23 -2.36
N ILE A 54 8.30 11.96 -2.78
CA ILE A 54 6.92 11.46 -2.77
C ILE A 54 6.77 10.29 -3.73
N MET A 55 7.33 10.39 -4.94
CA MET A 55 7.33 9.29 -5.91
C MET A 55 8.11 8.07 -5.41
N TYR A 56 9.24 8.28 -4.72
CA TYR A 56 10.03 7.21 -4.09
C TYR A 56 9.30 6.59 -2.90
N SER A 57 8.57 7.37 -2.11
CA SER A 57 7.73 6.85 -1.01
C SER A 57 6.47 6.11 -1.50
N LYS A 58 6.09 6.32 -2.77
CA LYS A 58 5.05 5.54 -3.45
C LYS A 58 5.56 4.20 -3.97
N GLN A 59 6.85 3.89 -3.78
CA GLN A 59 7.39 2.57 -4.05
C GLN A 59 6.53 1.56 -3.31
N GLU A 60 5.94 0.66 -4.09
CA GLU A 60 5.02 -0.38 -3.64
C GLU A 60 5.57 -0.97 -2.36
N SER A 61 4.75 -0.91 -1.31
CA SER A 61 5.03 -1.58 -0.05
C SER A 61 5.56 -2.98 -0.37
N ASP A 62 6.76 -3.27 0.12
CA ASP A 62 7.42 -4.57 0.02
C ASP A 62 6.73 -5.63 0.90
N GLU A 63 5.51 -5.34 1.36
CA GLU A 63 4.65 -6.24 2.10
C GLU A 63 3.91 -7.17 1.14
N LEU A 64 4.03 -8.48 1.38
CA LEU A 64 3.32 -9.51 0.65
C LEU A 64 1.81 -9.32 0.81
N THR A 65 1.36 -8.97 2.01
CA THR A 65 -0.06 -8.72 2.30
C THR A 65 -0.64 -7.64 1.39
N ALA A 66 0.11 -6.56 1.13
CA ALA A 66 -0.33 -5.47 0.28
C ALA A 66 -0.41 -5.88 -1.20
N ALA A 67 0.62 -6.56 -1.71
CA ALA A 67 0.70 -7.03 -3.08
C ALA A 67 -0.42 -8.04 -3.40
N VAL A 68 -0.60 -9.02 -2.54
CA VAL A 68 -1.63 -10.06 -2.68
C VAL A 68 -3.04 -9.44 -2.65
N ARG A 69 -3.29 -8.50 -1.72
CA ARG A 69 -4.57 -7.80 -1.63
C ARG A 69 -4.89 -7.00 -2.89
N LYS A 70 -3.89 -6.35 -3.50
CA LYS A 70 -4.05 -5.62 -4.76
C LYS A 70 -4.53 -6.58 -5.87
N CYS A 71 -3.86 -7.73 -6.03
CA CYS A 71 -4.28 -8.75 -7.00
C CYS A 71 -5.69 -9.30 -6.69
N HIS A 72 -6.03 -9.51 -5.43
CA HIS A 72 -7.36 -9.97 -5.04
C HIS A 72 -8.45 -8.95 -5.39
N LYS A 73 -8.22 -7.66 -5.14
CA LYS A 73 -9.16 -6.58 -5.54
C LYS A 73 -9.35 -6.52 -7.05
N GLU A 74 -8.29 -6.72 -7.82
CA GLU A 74 -8.37 -6.79 -9.28
C GLU A 74 -9.19 -8.00 -9.76
N TYR A 75 -9.14 -9.12 -9.03
CA TYR A 75 -9.99 -10.28 -9.29
C TYR A 75 -11.46 -9.99 -8.97
N ILE A 76 -11.77 -9.42 -7.80
CA ILE A 76 -13.15 -9.03 -7.44
C ILE A 76 -13.74 -8.05 -8.47
N THR A 77 -12.92 -7.14 -9.01
CA THR A 77 -13.35 -6.14 -9.99
C THR A 77 -13.32 -6.63 -11.44
N ASN A 78 -13.20 -7.95 -11.67
CA ASN A 78 -13.15 -8.59 -13.00
C ASN A 78 -12.06 -8.01 -13.93
N LYS A 79 -10.99 -7.47 -13.37
CA LYS A 79 -9.82 -6.98 -14.13
C LYS A 79 -8.81 -8.08 -14.39
N ILE A 80 -8.92 -9.20 -13.69
CA ILE A 80 -8.08 -10.37 -13.87
C ILE A 80 -8.93 -11.53 -14.40
N ILE A 81 -8.47 -12.07 -15.53
CA ILE A 81 -8.97 -13.32 -16.11
C ILE A 81 -7.88 -14.37 -15.89
N PRO A 82 -8.21 -15.60 -15.49
CA PRO A 82 -7.26 -16.69 -15.43
C PRO A 82 -6.64 -16.99 -16.80
N SER A 83 -5.38 -17.43 -16.81
CA SER A 83 -4.72 -17.87 -18.04
C SER A 83 -5.11 -19.30 -18.41
N ILE A 84 -5.53 -20.09 -17.42
CA ILE A 84 -6.17 -21.38 -17.59
C ILE A 84 -7.49 -21.38 -16.81
N GLU A 85 -8.60 -21.55 -17.52
CA GLU A 85 -9.92 -21.78 -16.93
C GLU A 85 -10.17 -23.29 -16.88
N SER A 86 -10.12 -23.87 -15.69
CA SER A 86 -10.42 -25.28 -15.50
C SER A 86 -10.88 -25.53 -14.08
N VAL A 87 -11.87 -26.41 -13.96
CA VAL A 87 -12.35 -26.94 -12.68
C VAL A 87 -11.52 -28.14 -12.20
N SER A 88 -10.62 -28.66 -13.04
CA SER A 88 -9.79 -29.82 -12.74
C SER A 88 -8.47 -29.41 -12.08
N PRO A 89 -8.21 -29.80 -10.81
CA PRO A 89 -6.94 -29.50 -10.15
C PRO A 89 -5.73 -30.02 -10.94
N GLY A 90 -5.85 -31.20 -11.55
CA GLY A 90 -4.79 -31.81 -12.34
C GLY A 90 -4.42 -31.01 -13.60
N GLU A 91 -5.39 -30.38 -14.27
CA GLU A 91 -5.10 -29.53 -15.43
C GLU A 91 -4.39 -28.24 -15.02
N VAL A 92 -4.84 -27.61 -13.94
CA VAL A 92 -4.21 -26.40 -13.42
C VAL A 92 -2.80 -26.69 -12.88
N SER A 93 -2.57 -27.83 -12.23
CA SER A 93 -1.22 -28.29 -11.87
C SER A 93 -0.31 -28.51 -13.08
N ARG A 94 -0.81 -29.14 -14.14
CA ARG A 94 -0.04 -29.29 -15.39
C ARG A 94 0.30 -27.94 -16.02
N TYR A 95 -0.62 -26.98 -15.97
CA TYR A 95 -0.37 -25.62 -16.47
C TYR A 95 0.80 -24.93 -15.74
N PHE A 96 0.99 -25.20 -14.44
CA PHE A 96 2.09 -24.66 -13.66
C PHE A 96 3.38 -25.49 -13.71
N SER A 97 3.32 -26.71 -14.23
CA SER A 97 4.48 -27.59 -14.37
C SER A 97 5.58 -26.94 -15.21
N GLY A 98 6.80 -26.93 -14.67
CA GLY A 98 7.98 -26.33 -15.33
C GLY A 98 8.05 -24.80 -15.30
N LYS A 99 7.09 -24.10 -14.69
CA LYS A 99 7.10 -22.62 -14.58
C LYS A 99 7.75 -22.10 -13.31
N PHE A 100 7.91 -22.97 -12.31
CA PHE A 100 8.50 -22.65 -11.01
C PHE A 100 9.57 -23.67 -10.66
N THR A 101 10.50 -23.26 -9.79
CA THR A 101 11.54 -24.12 -9.22
C THR A 101 11.01 -25.06 -8.14
N PHE A 102 9.76 -24.88 -7.72
CA PHE A 102 9.05 -25.71 -6.77
C PHE A 102 7.79 -26.32 -7.43
N PRO A 103 7.33 -27.50 -6.97
CA PRO A 103 6.14 -28.12 -7.53
C PRO A 103 4.87 -27.39 -7.08
N VAL A 104 3.96 -27.11 -8.03
CA VAL A 104 2.61 -26.59 -7.77
C VAL A 104 1.59 -27.70 -7.99
N VAL A 105 1.36 -28.49 -6.94
CA VAL A 105 0.40 -29.61 -6.95
C VAL A 105 -0.88 -29.17 -6.28
N LEU A 106 -2.00 -29.30 -6.99
CA LEU A 106 -3.33 -28.96 -6.52
C LEU A 106 -4.11 -30.25 -6.32
N SER A 107 -4.67 -30.38 -5.13
CA SER A 107 -5.65 -31.41 -4.81
C SER A 107 -7.05 -30.80 -4.79
N GLU A 108 -8.06 -31.65 -4.90
CA GLU A 108 -9.43 -31.24 -4.65
C GLU A 108 -9.55 -30.77 -3.19
N ILE A 109 -10.12 -29.58 -3.00
CA ILE A 109 -10.36 -29.03 -1.67
C ILE A 109 -11.78 -29.42 -1.28
N PRO A 110 -11.98 -30.24 -0.23
CA PRO A 110 -13.30 -30.64 0.19
C PRO A 110 -14.06 -29.45 0.81
N ASP A 111 -15.37 -29.47 0.60
CA ASP A 111 -16.30 -28.53 1.21
C ASP A 111 -16.24 -28.60 2.74
N ILE A 112 -16.48 -27.45 3.40
CA ILE A 112 -16.44 -27.33 4.85
C ILE A 112 -17.67 -26.61 5.38
N LYS A 113 -18.38 -27.18 6.36
CA LYS A 113 -19.49 -26.53 7.10
C LYS A 113 -20.49 -25.77 6.18
N SER A 114 -20.85 -26.36 5.04
CA SER A 114 -21.75 -25.80 3.99
C SER A 114 -21.12 -24.80 3.01
N HIS A 115 -19.80 -24.63 3.04
CA HIS A 115 -19.06 -23.87 2.03
C HIS A 115 -18.69 -24.75 0.85
N HIS A 116 -19.25 -24.42 -0.31
CA HIS A 116 -18.93 -25.07 -1.58
C HIS A 116 -17.74 -24.39 -2.23
N ILE A 117 -16.60 -25.06 -2.27
CA ILE A 117 -15.34 -24.54 -2.79
C ILE A 117 -15.14 -25.06 -4.21
N ARG A 118 -15.11 -24.16 -5.19
CA ARG A 118 -14.94 -24.51 -6.59
C ARG A 118 -13.68 -23.87 -7.16
N LEU A 119 -12.83 -24.68 -7.77
CA LEU A 119 -11.71 -24.20 -8.56
C LEU A 119 -12.24 -23.49 -9.82
N PHE A 120 -11.75 -22.29 -10.08
CA PHE A 120 -12.08 -21.51 -11.28
C PHE A 120 -10.96 -21.57 -12.30
N GLY A 121 -9.70 -21.52 -11.85
CA GLY A 121 -8.56 -21.56 -12.74
C GLY A 121 -7.28 -21.08 -12.09
N GLY A 122 -6.31 -20.71 -12.92
CA GLY A 122 -5.03 -20.19 -12.44
C GLY A 122 -4.33 -19.29 -13.45
N LYS A 123 -3.34 -18.55 -12.96
CA LYS A 123 -2.39 -17.79 -13.78
C LYS A 123 -1.06 -17.64 -13.04
N VAL A 124 -0.03 -17.29 -13.80
CA VAL A 124 1.21 -16.79 -13.18
C VAL A 124 1.01 -15.30 -12.95
N CYS A 125 1.31 -14.80 -11.75
CA CYS A 125 1.36 -13.38 -11.46
C CYS A 125 2.73 -13.00 -10.88
N HIS A 126 2.97 -11.69 -10.78
CA HIS A 126 4.17 -11.16 -10.17
C HIS A 126 3.77 -10.31 -8.96
N LEU A 127 4.18 -10.73 -7.77
CA LEU A 127 3.98 -9.99 -6.53
C LEU A 127 5.28 -9.22 -6.27
N ASN A 128 5.30 -7.91 -6.48
CA ASN A 128 6.49 -7.07 -6.35
C ASN A 128 7.73 -7.63 -7.09
N GLY A 129 7.52 -8.23 -8.28
CA GLY A 129 8.59 -8.84 -9.09
C GLY A 129 8.84 -10.33 -8.84
N VAL A 130 8.33 -10.89 -7.74
CA VAL A 130 8.40 -12.34 -7.45
C VAL A 130 7.36 -13.10 -8.28
N SER A 131 7.79 -14.10 -9.04
CA SER A 131 6.90 -14.98 -9.79
C SER A 131 6.10 -15.86 -8.82
N THR A 132 4.77 -15.86 -8.95
CA THR A 132 3.87 -16.55 -8.02
C THR A 132 2.80 -17.30 -8.80
N ALA A 133 2.50 -18.53 -8.36
CA ALA A 133 1.35 -19.26 -8.86
C ALA A 133 0.10 -18.69 -8.20
N TYR A 134 -0.80 -18.14 -9.01
CA TYR A 134 -2.06 -17.59 -8.55
C TYR A 134 -3.20 -18.51 -8.97
N ILE A 135 -3.83 -19.17 -8.01
CA ILE A 135 -4.99 -20.02 -8.19
C ILE A 135 -6.24 -19.28 -7.73
N MET A 136 -7.29 -19.35 -8.55
CA MET A 136 -8.56 -18.68 -8.34
C MET A 136 -9.62 -19.70 -7.98
N TYR A 137 -10.29 -19.46 -6.86
CA TYR A 137 -11.42 -20.25 -6.39
C TYR A 137 -12.65 -19.35 -6.24
N HIS A 138 -13.81 -19.99 -6.12
CA HIS A 138 -15.03 -19.40 -5.59
C HIS A 138 -15.50 -20.22 -4.40
N CYS A 139 -15.94 -19.54 -3.35
CA CYS A 139 -16.63 -20.12 -2.21
C CYS A 139 -17.95 -19.39 -2.01
N CYS A 140 -19.09 -20.08 -2.15
CA CYS A 140 -20.41 -19.46 -1.99
C CYS A 140 -20.61 -18.20 -2.87
N ASN A 141 -20.10 -18.20 -4.10
CA ASN A 141 -20.01 -17.05 -5.04
C ASN A 141 -19.04 -15.93 -4.62
N THR A 142 -18.36 -16.03 -3.50
CA THR A 142 -17.29 -15.11 -3.11
C THR A 142 -15.97 -15.54 -3.75
N PRO A 143 -15.26 -14.65 -4.46
CA PRO A 143 -13.93 -14.92 -4.98
C PRO A 143 -12.95 -15.24 -3.84
N VAL A 144 -12.15 -16.29 -4.00
CA VAL A 144 -11.05 -16.64 -3.10
C VAL A 144 -9.76 -16.77 -3.90
N SER A 145 -8.71 -16.09 -3.47
CA SER A 145 -7.42 -16.08 -4.15
C SER A 145 -6.38 -16.84 -3.34
N VAL A 146 -5.74 -17.82 -3.98
CA VAL A 146 -4.64 -18.60 -3.39
C VAL A 146 -3.37 -18.30 -4.16
N PHE A 147 -2.30 -17.96 -3.44
CA PHE A 147 -0.99 -17.65 -4.00
C PHE A 147 0.02 -18.64 -3.43
N ILE A 148 0.81 -19.24 -4.31
CA ILE A 148 1.87 -20.18 -3.94
C ILE A 148 3.18 -19.63 -4.51
N LEU A 149 4.14 -19.43 -3.62
CA LEU A 149 5.48 -18.93 -3.91
C LEU A 149 6.53 -19.78 -3.18
N SER A 150 7.79 -19.60 -3.56
CA SER A 150 8.91 -20.20 -2.84
C SER A 150 9.04 -19.58 -1.45
N ILE A 151 9.42 -20.36 -0.43
CA ILE A 151 9.75 -19.82 0.89
C ILE A 151 10.90 -18.80 0.79
N LYS A 152 11.90 -19.08 -0.04
CA LYS A 152 13.04 -18.16 -0.25
C LYS A 152 12.59 -16.81 -0.79
N ASP A 153 11.63 -16.83 -1.71
CA ASP A 153 11.09 -15.58 -2.28
C ASP A 153 10.14 -14.89 -1.29
N ALA A 154 9.51 -15.65 -0.39
CA ALA A 154 8.66 -15.10 0.67
C ALA A 154 9.48 -14.35 1.74
N GLU A 155 10.73 -14.75 1.98
CA GLU A 155 11.66 -14.07 2.90
C GLU A 155 12.04 -12.65 2.48
N ASP A 156 11.92 -12.35 1.18
CA ASP A 156 12.19 -11.02 0.63
C ASP A 156 11.11 -9.99 1.03
N PHE A 157 9.95 -10.43 1.51
CA PHE A 157 8.87 -9.55 1.95
C PHE A 157 9.01 -9.19 3.43
N SER A 158 8.95 -7.89 3.72
CA SER A 158 9.24 -7.33 5.05
C SER A 158 8.27 -7.81 6.14
N ASP A 159 6.99 -8.00 5.79
CA ASP A 159 5.93 -8.47 6.69
C ASP A 159 5.96 -9.98 6.95
N ILE A 160 6.68 -10.75 6.13
CA ILE A 160 6.78 -12.21 6.22
C ILE A 160 8.07 -12.64 6.94
N LYS A 161 9.15 -11.88 6.82
CA LYS A 161 10.47 -12.20 7.39
C LYS A 161 10.41 -12.54 8.89
N GLN A 162 9.68 -11.74 9.68
CA GLN A 162 9.53 -11.96 11.13
C GLN A 162 8.68 -13.20 11.48
N TYR A 163 7.89 -13.67 10.54
CA TYR A 163 6.90 -14.70 10.76
C TYR A 163 7.42 -16.10 10.41
N LEU A 164 8.29 -16.21 9.39
CA LEU A 164 8.96 -17.47 9.04
C LEU A 164 9.85 -18.03 10.16
N GLU A 165 10.33 -17.18 11.08
CA GLU A 165 11.12 -17.61 12.25
C GLU A 165 10.29 -18.33 13.33
N GLY A 166 8.96 -18.22 13.30
CA GLY A 166 8.09 -18.60 14.42
C GLY A 166 7.14 -19.78 14.19
N ASP A 167 7.15 -20.42 13.02
CA ASP A 167 6.33 -21.60 12.64
C ASP A 167 4.83 -21.47 13.00
N LYS A 168 4.25 -20.30 12.74
CA LYS A 168 2.84 -19.98 13.06
C LYS A 168 2.00 -19.94 11.79
N ILE A 169 0.71 -19.59 11.91
CA ILE A 169 -0.15 -19.15 10.79
C ILE A 169 -0.28 -17.62 10.89
N LEU A 170 0.03 -16.88 9.82
CA LEU A 170 -0.09 -15.42 9.81
C LEU A 170 -1.52 -15.07 9.44
N PHE A 171 -2.16 -14.27 10.27
CA PHE A 171 -3.48 -13.75 10.00
C PHE A 171 -3.44 -12.22 10.02
N ARG A 172 -4.01 -11.60 8.98
CA ARG A 172 -4.27 -10.16 8.93
C ARG A 172 -5.66 -9.91 8.36
N LYS A 173 -6.33 -8.88 8.87
CA LYS A 173 -7.59 -8.38 8.32
C LYS A 173 -7.45 -6.91 8.01
N THR A 174 -7.70 -6.54 6.76
CA THR A 174 -7.58 -5.16 6.29
C THR A 174 -8.69 -4.87 5.29
N GLU A 175 -9.48 -3.82 5.54
CA GLU A 175 -10.57 -3.38 4.64
C GLU A 175 -11.60 -4.50 4.34
N GLY A 176 -11.95 -5.30 5.35
CA GLY A 176 -12.89 -6.42 5.19
C GLY A 176 -12.26 -7.69 4.63
N ILE A 177 -11.15 -7.57 3.90
CA ILE A 177 -10.43 -8.71 3.32
C ILE A 177 -9.58 -9.40 4.38
N ASN A 178 -9.77 -10.70 4.52
CA ASN A 178 -8.95 -11.57 5.36
C ASN A 178 -7.78 -12.13 4.55
N PHE A 179 -6.63 -12.19 5.20
CA PHE A 179 -5.39 -12.75 4.70
C PHE A 179 -4.91 -13.83 5.68
N VAL A 180 -4.64 -15.01 5.16
CA VAL A 180 -4.01 -16.11 5.88
C VAL A 180 -2.78 -16.56 5.11
N ALA A 181 -1.64 -16.66 5.77
CA ALA A 181 -0.46 -17.28 5.18
C ALA A 181 0.11 -18.39 6.06
N THR A 182 0.72 -19.39 5.43
CA THR A 182 1.36 -20.52 6.12
C THR A 182 2.46 -21.12 5.23
N PRO A 183 3.59 -21.57 5.80
CA PRO A 183 4.46 -22.50 5.10
C PRO A 183 3.71 -23.82 4.85
N ALA A 184 3.89 -24.42 3.67
CA ALA A 184 3.28 -25.71 3.32
C ALA A 184 4.23 -26.89 3.47
N ASN A 185 5.42 -26.72 2.94
CA ASN A 185 6.52 -27.67 2.98
C ASN A 185 7.83 -26.86 3.05
N LYS A 186 8.98 -27.51 2.89
CA LYS A 186 10.30 -26.85 3.01
C LYS A 186 10.57 -25.77 1.95
N ASP A 187 9.85 -25.80 0.84
CA ASP A 187 10.13 -24.96 -0.32
C ASP A 187 8.98 -24.03 -0.68
N THR A 188 7.75 -24.27 -0.22
CA THR A 188 6.56 -23.51 -0.64
C THR A 188 5.87 -22.78 0.51
N PHE A 189 5.46 -21.55 0.22
CA PHE A 189 4.69 -20.68 1.08
C PHE A 189 3.34 -20.39 0.42
N ILE A 190 2.26 -20.45 1.20
CA ILE A 190 0.90 -20.26 0.70
C ILE A 190 0.29 -19.04 1.34
N CYS A 191 -0.36 -18.20 0.53
CA CYS A 191 -1.22 -17.13 0.99
C CYS A 191 -2.64 -17.33 0.46
N VAL A 192 -3.64 -17.19 1.31
CA VAL A 192 -5.06 -17.25 0.96
C VAL A 192 -5.71 -15.93 1.34
N VAL A 193 -6.43 -15.32 0.40
CA VAL A 193 -7.07 -14.02 0.57
C VAL A 193 -8.50 -14.04 0.06
N ALA A 194 -9.42 -13.59 0.90
CA ALA A 194 -10.82 -13.39 0.53
C ALA A 194 -11.54 -12.47 1.51
N ASP A 195 -12.66 -11.88 1.07
CA ASP A 195 -13.70 -11.34 1.95
C ASP A 195 -14.60 -12.47 2.46
N HIS A 196 -14.02 -13.39 3.24
CA HIS A 196 -14.72 -14.58 3.75
C HIS A 196 -14.14 -15.01 5.10
N ASP A 197 -14.88 -15.78 5.90
CA ASP A 197 -14.48 -16.27 7.22
C ASP A 197 -13.05 -16.86 7.28
N VAL A 198 -12.33 -16.51 8.35
CA VAL A 198 -10.93 -16.88 8.59
C VAL A 198 -10.78 -18.39 8.76
N GLU A 199 -11.77 -19.07 9.34
CA GLU A 199 -11.74 -20.53 9.47
C GLU A 199 -11.69 -21.22 8.09
N LEU A 200 -12.45 -20.70 7.12
CA LEU A 200 -12.40 -21.19 5.73
C LEU A 200 -11.01 -20.97 5.13
N LEU A 201 -10.45 -19.76 5.24
CA LEU A 201 -9.14 -19.44 4.66
C LEU A 201 -8.05 -20.33 5.26
N ARG A 202 -8.09 -20.54 6.57
CA ARG A 202 -7.19 -21.46 7.27
C ARG A 202 -7.39 -22.90 6.82
N TRP A 203 -8.63 -23.34 6.65
CA TRP A 203 -8.94 -24.67 6.11
C TRP A 203 -8.35 -24.86 4.72
N MET A 204 -8.55 -23.89 3.81
CA MET A 204 -8.00 -23.93 2.46
C MET A 204 -6.47 -23.98 2.49
N ALA A 205 -5.82 -23.08 3.25
CA ALA A 205 -4.37 -23.07 3.40
C ALA A 205 -3.82 -24.42 3.88
N ASN A 206 -4.46 -25.03 4.89
CA ASN A 206 -4.09 -26.33 5.43
C ASN A 206 -4.33 -27.51 4.48
N ASN A 207 -5.14 -27.37 3.43
CA ASN A 207 -5.30 -28.44 2.44
C ASN A 207 -4.08 -28.55 1.51
N PHE A 208 -3.39 -27.43 1.27
CA PHE A 208 -2.16 -27.41 0.46
C PHE A 208 -0.92 -27.82 1.26
N THR A 209 -0.99 -27.89 2.59
CA THR A 209 0.12 -28.39 3.42
C THR A 209 0.14 -29.91 3.55
N LYS A 210 -0.93 -30.59 3.11
CA LYS A 210 -1.07 -32.06 3.18
C LYS A 210 -0.56 -32.79 1.93
N THR A 211 -0.26 -32.05 0.87
CA THR A 211 0.29 -32.54 -0.40
C THR A 211 1.80 -32.55 -0.40
#